data_AF-A0A6M1YHT7-F1
#
_entry.id   AF-A0A6M1YHT7-F1
#
_cell.length_a   1.000
_cell.length_b   1.000
_cell.length_c   1.000
_cell.angle_alpha   90.00
_cell.angle_beta   90.00
_cell.angle_gamma   90.00
#
_symmetry.space_group_name_H-M   'P 1'
#
loop_
_entity.id
_entity.type
_entity.pdbx_description
1 polymer ?
#
loop_
_entity_poly.entity_id
_entity_poly.type
_entity_poly.pdbx_seq_one_letter_code
_entity_poly.pdbx_strand_id
1 'polypeptide(L)'
;MPKIEKIFYSSVSQETKKLSLKRGIKFALPIAFLLLILMFFQTKLFVNIFLFLASLVVVIIGFMPYYKVSRINNHPFKVHIFEDKVVLENDEHTEIALNTITACAYVEDPLNYGIQLSTQSTTYFLPFFFKEDFEKMRELLHLK
;
A
#
# COMPACT_ATOMS: atom_id res chain seq x y z
N MET A 1 8.89 14.55 -28.42
CA MET A 1 8.23 14.19 -27.15
C MET A 1 7.45 12.91 -27.39
N PRO A 2 7.73 11.81 -26.67
CA PRO A 2 6.97 10.58 -26.82
C PRO A 2 5.50 10.83 -26.48
N LYS A 3 4.59 10.26 -27.27
CA LYS A 3 3.15 10.46 -27.13
C LYS A 3 2.66 9.61 -25.96
N ILE A 4 2.07 10.24 -24.94
CA ILE A 4 1.44 9.52 -23.83
C ILE A 4 0.19 8.84 -24.39
N GLU A 5 0.11 7.53 -24.23
CA GLU A 5 -1.05 6.76 -24.67
C GLU A 5 -2.14 6.77 -23.61
N LYS A 6 -1.78 6.57 -22.34
CA LYS A 6 -2.72 6.62 -21.22
C LYS A 6 -2.02 6.84 -19.87
N ILE A 7 -2.78 7.39 -18.90
CA ILE A 7 -2.35 7.55 -17.51
C ILE A 7 -3.38 6.87 -16.60
N PHE A 8 -2.90 6.02 -15.70
CA PHE A 8 -3.70 5.36 -14.68
C PHE A 8 -3.33 5.88 -13.29
N TYR A 9 -4.30 5.95 -12.39
CA TYR A 9 -4.13 6.42 -11.02
C TYR A 9 -4.60 5.34 -10.05
N SER A 10 -3.81 5.04 -9.03
CA SER A 10 -4.26 4.18 -7.94
C SER A 10 -5.38 4.87 -7.16
N SER A 11 -6.37 4.12 -6.71
CA SER A 11 -7.45 4.62 -5.87
C SER A 11 -7.84 3.59 -4.83
N VAL A 12 -7.87 4.04 -3.58
CA VAL A 12 -8.15 3.20 -2.43
C VAL A 12 -9.66 3.15 -2.20
N SER A 13 -10.23 1.95 -2.13
CA SER A 13 -11.63 1.78 -1.78
C SER A 13 -11.92 2.25 -0.34
N GLN A 14 -13.10 2.83 -0.12
CA GLN A 14 -13.53 3.21 1.23
C GLN A 14 -13.59 2.00 2.19
N GLU A 15 -13.89 0.82 1.67
CA GLU A 15 -13.95 -0.42 2.44
C GLU A 15 -12.56 -0.83 2.94
N THR A 16 -11.55 -0.80 2.08
CA THR A 16 -10.16 -1.10 2.43
C THR A 16 -9.61 -0.13 3.49
N LYS A 17 -9.95 1.16 3.37
CA LYS A 17 -9.60 2.17 4.38
C LYS A 17 -10.27 1.87 5.74
N LYS A 18 -11.57 1.55 5.74
CA LYS A 18 -12.31 1.16 6.95
C LYS A 18 -11.77 -0.12 7.56
N LEU A 19 -11.43 -1.13 6.75
CA LEU A 19 -10.91 -2.42 7.21
C LEU A 19 -9.53 -2.26 7.84
N SER A 20 -8.64 -1.48 7.22
CA SER A 20 -7.32 -1.15 7.75
C SER A 20 -7.41 -0.43 9.09
N LEU A 21 -8.33 0.54 9.22
CA LEU A 21 -8.59 1.23 10.49
C LEU A 21 -9.13 0.28 11.56
N LYS A 22 -10.12 -0.55 11.23
CA LYS A 22 -10.70 -1.53 12.17
C LYS A 22 -9.64 -2.52 12.67
N ARG A 23 -8.76 -3.01 11.79
CA ARG A 23 -7.67 -3.91 12.15
C ARG A 23 -6.69 -3.22 13.10
N GLY A 24 -6.32 -1.98 12.80
CA GLY A 24 -5.45 -1.18 13.67
C GLY A 24 -6.04 -0.97 15.05
N ILE A 25 -7.31 -0.55 15.16
CA ILE A 25 -8.00 -0.37 16.44
C ILE A 25 -8.08 -1.68 17.22
N LYS A 26 -8.50 -2.79 16.57
CA LYS A 26 -8.63 -4.10 17.22
C LYS A 26 -7.30 -4.66 17.74
N PHE A 27 -6.18 -4.29 17.13
CA PHE A 27 -4.86 -4.71 17.57
C PHE A 27 -4.26 -3.76 18.60
N ALA A 28 -4.18 -2.47 18.27
CA ALA A 28 -3.51 -1.47 19.09
C ALA A 28 -4.22 -1.24 20.43
N LEU A 29 -5.54 -1.08 20.40
CA LEU A 29 -6.29 -0.60 21.56
C LEU A 29 -6.25 -1.60 22.73
N PRO A 30 -6.52 -2.90 22.54
CA PRO A 30 -6.47 -3.86 23.65
C PRO A 30 -5.07 -4.02 24.23
N ILE A 31 -4.03 -4.05 23.39
CA ILE A 31 -2.65 -4.23 23.83
C ILE A 31 -2.16 -2.97 24.56
N ALA A 32 -2.39 -1.79 24.00
CA ALA A 32 -2.03 -0.53 24.66
C ALA A 32 -2.78 -0.38 25.99
N PHE A 33 -4.07 -0.72 26.03
CA PHE A 33 -4.86 -0.69 27.25
C PHE A 33 -4.35 -1.67 28.31
N LEU A 34 -3.97 -2.90 27.91
CA LEU A 34 -3.36 -3.87 28.82
C LEU A 34 -2.05 -3.35 29.42
N LEU A 35 -1.19 -2.73 28.59
CA LEU A 35 0.07 -2.13 29.06
C LEU A 35 -0.17 -0.98 30.04
N LEU A 36 -1.19 -0.15 29.79
CA LEU A 36 -1.59 0.91 30.72
C LEU A 36 -2.15 0.35 32.04
N ILE A 37 -2.95 -0.74 31.99
CA ILE A 37 -3.43 -1.42 33.21
C ILE A 37 -2.24 -1.94 34.03
N LEU A 38 -1.26 -2.56 33.38
CA LEU A 38 -0.06 -3.07 34.05
C LEU A 38 0.71 -1.98 34.81
N MET A 39 0.65 -0.71 34.36
CA MET A 39 1.26 0.40 35.09
C MET A 39 0.64 0.64 36.47
N PHE A 40 -0.66 0.38 36.65
CA PHE A 40 -1.32 0.54 37.95
C PHE A 40 -0.85 -0.49 39.00
N PHE A 41 -0.33 -1.63 38.56
CA PHE A 41 0.20 -2.68 39.44
C PHE A 41 1.70 -2.52 39.72
N GLN A 42 2.38 -1.56 39.07
CA GLN A 42 3.81 -1.34 39.19
C GLN A 42 4.09 -0.05 39.97
N THR A 43 4.85 -0.17 41.06
CA THR A 43 5.22 0.96 41.92
C THR A 43 6.49 1.69 41.46
N LYS A 44 7.30 1.06 40.60
CA LYS A 44 8.56 1.63 40.10
C LYS A 44 8.29 2.59 38.94
N LEU A 45 8.53 3.88 39.18
CA LEU A 45 8.37 4.95 38.18
C LEU A 45 9.05 4.63 36.83
N PHE A 46 10.28 4.11 36.86
CA PHE A 46 11.02 3.74 35.66
C PHE A 46 10.27 2.71 34.80
N VAL A 47 9.72 1.66 35.42
CA VAL A 47 8.95 0.61 34.71
C VAL A 47 7.71 1.20 34.04
N ASN A 48 7.02 2.11 34.73
CA ASN A 48 5.84 2.80 34.20
C ASN A 48 6.16 3.64 32.97
N ILE A 49 7.32 4.30 32.93
CA ILE A 49 7.77 5.04 31.74
C ILE A 49 7.97 4.10 30.54
N PHE A 50 8.59 2.93 30.72
CA PHE A 50 8.75 1.96 29.63
C PHE A 50 7.42 1.38 29.16
N LEU A 51 6.50 1.05 30.08
CA LEU A 51 5.17 0.57 29.72
C LEU A 51 4.38 1.62 28.94
N PHE A 52 4.48 2.89 29.33
CA PHE A 52 3.88 3.99 28.59
C PHE A 52 4.46 4.10 27.18
N LEU A 53 5.79 4.13 27.04
CA LEU A 53 6.45 4.17 25.74
C LEU A 53 6.10 2.96 24.87
N ALA A 54 6.05 1.76 25.46
CA ALA A 54 5.63 0.55 24.77
C ALA A 54 4.18 0.66 24.27
N SER A 55 3.26 1.22 25.07
CA SER A 55 1.88 1.42 24.64
C SER A 55 1.76 2.39 23.47
N LEU A 56 2.54 3.48 23.46
CA LEU A 56 2.62 4.39 22.32
C LEU A 56 3.15 3.70 21.06
N VAL A 57 4.22 2.91 21.17
CA VAL A 57 4.79 2.17 20.05
C VAL A 57 3.78 1.18 19.47
N VAL A 58 3.04 0.47 20.33
CA VAL A 58 1.95 -0.44 19.91
C VAL A 58 0.87 0.30 19.13
N VAL A 59 0.46 1.50 19.58
CA VAL A 59 -0.50 2.33 18.85
C VAL A 59 0.06 2.74 17.49
N ILE A 60 1.28 3.26 17.43
CA ILE A 60 1.91 3.68 16.17
C ILE A 60 1.97 2.51 15.18
N ILE A 61 2.47 1.35 15.62
CA ILE A 61 2.58 0.16 14.77
C ILE A 61 1.19 -0.33 14.32
N GLY A 62 0.21 -0.35 15.22
CA GLY A 62 -1.14 -0.81 14.91
C GLY A 62 -1.85 0.08 13.89
N PHE A 63 -1.61 1.39 13.89
CA PHE A 63 -2.19 2.32 12.92
C PHE A 63 -1.35 2.50 11.64
N MET A 64 -0.14 1.93 11.57
CA MET A 64 0.74 2.02 10.39
C MET A 64 0.06 1.56 9.08
N PRO A 65 -0.73 0.48 9.01
CA PRO A 65 -1.41 0.08 7.78
C PRO A 65 -2.41 1.14 7.31
N TYR A 66 -3.18 1.73 8.22
CA TYR A 66 -4.11 2.82 7.90
C TYR A 66 -3.36 4.04 7.36
N TYR A 67 -2.21 4.38 7.94
CA TYR A 67 -1.40 5.49 7.46
C TYR A 67 -0.89 5.25 6.03
N LYS A 68 -0.38 4.04 5.73
CA LYS A 68 0.05 3.68 4.37
C LYS A 68 -1.08 3.84 3.35
N VAL A 69 -2.25 3.29 3.67
CA VAL A 69 -3.44 3.37 2.82
C VAL A 69 -3.91 4.83 2.64
N SER A 70 -3.92 5.62 3.71
CA SER A 70 -4.30 7.03 3.65
C SER A 70 -3.30 7.87 2.86
N ARG A 71 -2.01 7.54 2.91
CA ARG A 71 -0.98 8.22 2.13
C ARG A 71 -1.20 8.02 0.64
N ILE A 72 -1.46 6.79 0.20
CA ILE A 72 -1.72 6.47 -1.21
C ILE A 72 -3.00 7.15 -1.72
N ASN A 73 -4.01 7.29 -0.85
CA ASN A 73 -5.21 8.04 -1.20
C ASN A 73 -4.95 9.55 -1.42
N ASN A 74 -3.96 10.14 -0.74
CA ASN A 74 -3.60 11.55 -0.90
C ASN A 74 -2.53 11.78 -1.97
N HIS A 75 -1.66 10.79 -2.17
CA HIS A 75 -0.58 10.75 -3.14
C HIS A 75 -0.70 9.46 -3.94
N PRO A 76 -1.57 9.42 -4.96
CA PRO A 76 -1.82 8.22 -5.73
C PRO A 76 -0.59 7.86 -6.57
N PHE A 77 -0.33 6.56 -6.68
CA PHE A 77 0.59 6.01 -7.66
C PHE A 77 0.06 6.33 -9.06
N LYS A 78 0.95 6.77 -9.95
CA LYS A 78 0.60 6.96 -11.35
C LYS A 78 1.39 6.01 -12.22
N VAL A 79 0.72 5.52 -13.25
CA VAL A 79 1.33 4.69 -14.29
C VAL A 79 1.07 5.36 -15.62
N HIS A 80 2.15 5.75 -16.29
CA HIS A 80 2.11 6.33 -17.63
C HIS A 80 2.52 5.25 -18.62
N ILE A 81 1.67 4.99 -19.60
CA ILE A 81 1.96 4.07 -20.69
C ILE A 81 2.31 4.89 -21.92
N PHE A 82 3.48 4.62 -22.48
CA PHE A 82 3.98 5.13 -23.74
C PHE A 82 4.12 3.97 -24.72
N GLU A 83 4.30 4.29 -26.00
CA GLU A 83 4.44 3.30 -27.08
C GLU A 83 5.59 2.30 -26.84
N ASP A 84 6.67 2.73 -26.19
CA ASP A 84 7.91 1.95 -25.99
C ASP A 84 8.21 1.59 -24.53
N LYS A 85 7.53 2.25 -23.57
CA LYS A 85 7.82 2.10 -22.14
C LYS A 85 6.63 2.36 -21.23
N VAL A 86 6.70 1.78 -20.04
CA VAL A 86 5.83 2.09 -18.90
C VAL A 86 6.64 2.87 -17.88
N VAL A 87 6.12 4.00 -17.43
CA VAL A 87 6.73 4.82 -16.39
C VAL A 87 5.86 4.76 -15.14
N LEU A 88 6.47 4.31 -14.06
CA LEU A 88 5.87 4.28 -12.73
C LEU A 88 6.30 5.54 -12.00
N GLU A 89 5.34 6.42 -11.73
CA GLU A 89 5.56 7.64 -10.95
C GLU A 89 4.99 7.40 -9.54
N ASN A 90 5.91 7.11 -8.62
CA ASN A 90 5.71 7.19 -7.18
C ASN A 90 6.78 8.15 -6.61
N ASP A 91 7.01 8.16 -5.30
CA ASP A 91 8.16 8.83 -4.65
C ASP A 91 9.50 8.58 -5.39
N GLU A 92 9.60 7.51 -6.19
CA GLU A 92 10.69 7.22 -7.13
C GLU A 92 10.16 7.05 -8.56
N HIS A 93 10.85 7.67 -9.53
CA HIS A 93 10.55 7.55 -10.96
C HIS A 93 11.23 6.29 -11.53
N THR A 94 10.43 5.31 -11.95
CA THR A 94 10.93 4.07 -12.54
C THR A 94 10.45 3.92 -13.98
N GLU A 95 11.37 3.71 -14.92
CA GLU A 95 11.05 3.45 -16.32
C GLU A 95 11.27 1.98 -16.67
N ILE A 96 10.28 1.36 -17.30
CA ILE A 96 10.28 -0.06 -17.67
C ILE A 96 10.04 -0.14 -19.19
N ALA A 97 10.99 -0.70 -19.92
CA ALA A 97 10.81 -0.91 -21.35
C ALA A 97 9.72 -1.97 -21.61
N LEU A 98 8.80 -1.70 -22.53
CA LEU A 98 7.59 -2.50 -22.73
C LEU A 98 7.91 -3.96 -23.12
N ASN A 99 8.99 -4.15 -23.88
CA ASN A 99 9.52 -5.46 -24.31
C ASN A 99 10.04 -6.34 -23.16
N THR A 100 10.33 -5.76 -21.99
CA THR A 100 10.80 -6.51 -20.82
C THR A 100 9.66 -7.09 -20.00
N ILE A 101 8.43 -6.64 -20.23
CA ILE A 101 7.24 -7.05 -19.48
C ILE A 101 6.81 -8.42 -19.97
N THR A 102 6.84 -9.41 -19.08
CA THR A 102 6.55 -10.82 -19.40
C THR A 102 5.16 -11.23 -18.97
N ALA A 103 4.63 -10.66 -17.89
CA ALA A 103 3.30 -10.97 -17.39
C ALA A 103 2.69 -9.80 -16.63
N CYS A 104 1.36 -9.75 -16.62
CA CYS A 104 0.56 -8.80 -15.86
C CYS A 104 -0.57 -9.57 -15.18
N ALA A 105 -0.64 -9.52 -13.85
CA ALA A 105 -1.65 -10.23 -13.06
C ALA A 105 -2.36 -9.29 -12.09
N TYR A 106 -3.64 -9.54 -11.84
CA TYR A 106 -4.41 -8.81 -10.83
C TYR A 106 -4.40 -9.57 -9.50
N VAL A 107 -4.08 -8.86 -8.42
CA VAL A 107 -4.06 -9.41 -7.06
C VAL A 107 -5.32 -8.92 -6.34
N GLU A 108 -6.21 -9.86 -5.99
CA GLU A 108 -7.43 -9.61 -5.22
C GLU A 108 -7.18 -9.84 -3.72
N ASP A 109 -6.57 -8.85 -3.04
CA ASP A 109 -6.44 -8.83 -1.58
C ASP A 109 -7.27 -7.67 -0.98
N PRO A 110 -8.15 -7.92 0.01
CA PRO A 110 -9.00 -6.88 0.60
C PRO A 110 -8.25 -5.68 1.20
N LEU A 111 -7.01 -5.88 1.62
CA LEU A 111 -6.14 -4.90 2.26
C LEU A 111 -5.02 -4.39 1.36
N ASN A 112 -4.67 -5.11 0.30
CA ASN A 112 -3.57 -4.77 -0.59
C ASN A 112 -3.79 -5.31 -2.01
N TYR A 113 -4.95 -5.00 -2.61
CA TYR A 113 -5.22 -5.33 -4.02
C TYR A 113 -4.39 -4.45 -4.95
N GLY A 114 -4.23 -4.88 -6.19
CA GLY A 114 -3.50 -4.10 -7.18
C GLY A 114 -3.05 -4.93 -8.37
N ILE A 115 -2.10 -4.39 -9.12
CA ILE A 115 -1.58 -5.02 -10.32
C ILE A 115 -0.13 -5.44 -10.09
N GLN A 116 0.17 -6.70 -10.38
CA GLN A 116 1.51 -7.24 -10.36
C GLN A 116 2.05 -7.30 -11.79
N LEU A 117 3.12 -6.54 -12.04
CA LEU A 117 3.78 -6.44 -13.33
C LEU A 117 5.13 -7.15 -13.25
N SER A 118 5.26 -8.27 -13.95
CA SER A 118 6.49 -9.03 -13.99
C SER A 118 7.31 -8.65 -15.21
N THR A 119 8.59 -8.37 -14.99
CA THR A 119 9.58 -8.19 -16.04
C THR A 119 10.54 -9.38 -16.08
N GLN A 120 11.45 -9.39 -17.05
CA GLN A 120 12.51 -10.41 -17.11
C GLN A 120 13.42 -10.40 -15.87
N SER A 121 13.56 -9.27 -15.17
CA SER A 121 14.50 -9.11 -14.05
C SER A 121 13.82 -9.06 -12.68
N THR A 122 12.68 -8.39 -12.59
CA THR A 122 12.01 -8.10 -11.30
C THR A 122 10.49 -8.07 -11.45
N THR A 123 9.79 -8.13 -10.32
CA THR A 123 8.35 -7.96 -10.27
C THR A 123 8.00 -6.69 -9.52
N TYR A 124 7.18 -5.84 -10.13
CA TYR A 124 6.67 -4.61 -9.57
C TYR A 124 5.24 -4.80 -9.10
N PHE A 125 4.95 -4.38 -7.88
CA PHE A 125 3.58 -4.36 -7.36
C PHE A 125 3.05 -2.93 -7.38
N LEU A 126 1.95 -2.74 -8.09
CA LEU A 126 1.23 -1.48 -8.27
C LEU A 126 -0.01 -1.52 -7.37
N PRO A 127 0.06 -0.98 -6.15
CA PRO A 127 -0.98 -1.14 -5.16
C PRO A 127 -2.21 -0.28 -5.51
N PHE A 128 -3.39 -0.77 -5.15
CA PHE A 128 -4.68 -0.09 -5.20
C PHE A 128 -5.13 0.37 -6.60
N PHE A 129 -4.70 -0.31 -7.66
CA PHE A 129 -5.33 -0.20 -8.97
C PHE A 129 -6.55 -1.12 -9.03
N PHE A 130 -7.66 -0.68 -9.61
CA PHE A 130 -8.85 -1.51 -9.72
C PHE A 130 -8.74 -2.52 -10.86
N LYS A 131 -9.56 -3.57 -10.80
CA LYS A 131 -9.64 -4.58 -11.85
C LYS A 131 -9.94 -3.99 -13.22
N GLU A 132 -10.73 -2.92 -13.29
CA GLU A 132 -11.00 -2.21 -14.55
C GLU A 132 -9.75 -1.57 -15.15
N ASP A 133 -8.85 -1.04 -14.30
CA ASP A 133 -7.58 -0.46 -14.75
C ASP A 133 -6.62 -1.55 -15.21
N PHE A 134 -6.64 -2.70 -14.51
CA PHE A 134 -5.90 -3.89 -14.93
C PHE A 134 -6.31 -4.37 -16.32
N GLU A 135 -7.60 -4.55 -16.59
CA GLU A 135 -8.08 -5.02 -17.90
C GLU A 135 -7.67 -4.04 -19.01
N LYS A 136 -7.86 -2.73 -18.79
CA LYS A 136 -7.42 -1.68 -19.72
C LYS A 136 -5.92 -1.69 -19.95
N MET A 137 -5.12 -1.91 -18.90
CA MET A 137 -3.67 -1.97 -19.01
C MET A 137 -3.20 -3.24 -19.73
N ARG A 138 -3.83 -4.39 -19.45
CA ARG A 138 -3.53 -5.66 -20.13
C ARG A 138 -3.79 -5.56 -21.64
N GLU A 139 -4.89 -4.92 -22.03
CA GLU A 139 -5.21 -4.66 -23.44
C GLU A 139 -4.14 -3.81 -24.14
N LEU A 140 -3.70 -2.72 -23.50
CA LEU A 140 -2.66 -1.83 -24.05
C LEU A 140 -1.29 -2.49 -24.14
N LEU A 141 -0.96 -3.38 -23.19
CA LEU A 141 0.31 -4.10 -23.20
C LEU A 141 0.34 -5.27 -24.19
N HIS A 142 -0.78 -5.57 -24.87
CA HIS A 142 -0.93 -6.72 -25.79
C HIS A 142 -0.52 -8.07 -25.18
N LEU A 143 -0.62 -8.20 -23.86
CA LEU A 143 -0.31 -9.44 -23.14
C LEU A 143 -1.53 -10.37 -23.20
N LYS A 144 -1.35 -11.54 -23.81
CA LYS A 144 -2.37 -12.60 -23.90
C LYS A 144 -2.52 -13.37 -22.59
#